data_AF-A0A7K3B6W6-F1
#
_entry.id   AF-A0A7K3B6W6-F1
#
_cell.length_a   1.000
_cell.length_b   1.000
_cell.length_c   1.000
_cell.angle_alpha   90.00
_cell.angle_beta   90.00
_cell.angle_gamma   90.00
#
_symmetry.space_group_name_H-M   'P 1'
#
loop_
_entity.id
_entity.type
_entity.pdbx_description
1 polymer ?
#
loop_
_entity_poly.entity_id
_entity_poly.type
_entity_poly.pdbx_seq_one_letter_code
_entity_poly.pdbx_strand_id
1 'polypeptide(L)'
;MGDERRAPLRHTPLRTTWERQDDGRSQAHRPRAREATTTRGRGPAPSTAPILVVGTLRDPTTPYSWAQALTRLFPSARLLIWDGDGHTAYLQPGSACVDAVVDRYLLGGGLPPAGTVCP
;
A
#
# COMPACT_ATOMS: atom_id res chain seq x y z
N MET A 1 -44.22 46.19 -43.12
CA MET A 1 -43.42 46.73 -42.00
C MET A 1 -43.15 45.57 -41.04
N GLY A 2 -41.87 45.22 -40.85
CA GLY A 2 -41.39 44.41 -39.72
C GLY A 2 -41.35 42.90 -39.90
N ASP A 3 -40.33 42.39 -40.61
CA ASP A 3 -39.86 40.99 -40.55
C ASP A 3 -38.82 40.88 -39.42
N GLU A 4 -39.22 40.44 -38.23
CA GLU A 4 -38.32 40.23 -37.09
C GLU A 4 -37.91 38.76 -36.98
N ARG A 5 -37.09 38.31 -37.93
CA ARG A 5 -36.33 37.07 -37.81
C ARG A 5 -35.28 37.21 -36.71
N ARG A 6 -35.60 36.68 -35.53
CA ARG A 6 -34.69 36.52 -34.39
C ARG A 6 -33.49 35.66 -34.79
N ALA A 7 -32.30 36.27 -34.82
CA ALA A 7 -31.06 35.58 -35.14
C ALA A 7 -30.70 34.52 -34.07
N PRO A 8 -30.15 33.35 -34.44
CA PRO A 8 -29.67 32.39 -33.47
C PRO A 8 -28.39 32.90 -32.81
N LEU A 9 -28.34 32.80 -31.48
CA LEU A 9 -27.13 33.05 -30.70
C LEU A 9 -26.06 32.03 -31.11
N ARG A 10 -25.00 32.52 -31.76
CA ARG A 10 -23.83 31.71 -32.08
C ARG A 10 -23.07 31.45 -30.78
N HIS A 11 -23.06 30.19 -30.33
CA HIS A 11 -22.15 29.77 -29.27
C HIS A 11 -20.72 29.77 -29.82
N THR A 12 -19.92 30.72 -29.38
CA THR A 12 -18.46 30.67 -29.56
C THR A 12 -17.93 29.55 -28.68
N PRO A 13 -17.29 28.50 -29.22
CA PRO A 13 -16.68 27.50 -28.38
C PRO A 13 -15.52 28.14 -27.62
N LEU A 14 -15.55 28.05 -26.28
CA LEU A 14 -14.42 28.40 -25.45
C LEU A 14 -13.26 27.48 -25.84
N ARG A 15 -12.20 28.06 -26.42
CA ARG A 15 -10.94 27.38 -26.69
C ARG A 15 -10.43 26.78 -25.38
N THR A 16 -10.41 25.47 -25.27
CA THR A 16 -9.73 24.76 -24.20
C THR A 16 -8.24 25.04 -24.33
N THR A 17 -7.63 25.69 -23.34
CA THR A 17 -6.19 26.02 -23.31
C THR A 17 -5.30 24.80 -23.02
N TRP A 18 -5.66 23.62 -23.51
CA TRP A 18 -4.89 22.39 -23.36
C TRP A 18 -4.23 21.92 -24.67
N GLU A 19 -4.27 22.75 -25.70
CA GLU A 19 -3.56 22.52 -26.96
C GLU A 19 -2.07 22.82 -26.74
N ARG A 20 -1.37 21.77 -26.29
CA ARG A 20 0.08 21.67 -26.17
C ARG A 20 0.71 22.05 -27.52
N GLN A 21 1.41 23.18 -27.56
CA GLN A 21 2.32 23.55 -28.63
C GLN A 21 3.51 22.59 -28.61
N ASP A 22 3.43 21.52 -29.40
CA ASP A 22 4.60 20.71 -29.74
C ASP A 22 5.29 21.33 -30.96
N ASP A 23 5.98 22.44 -30.71
CA ASP A 23 6.83 23.12 -31.66
C ASP A 23 8.12 22.31 -31.79
N GLY A 24 8.12 21.36 -32.72
CA GLY A 24 9.28 20.52 -33.02
C GLY A 24 10.53 21.34 -33.36
N ARG A 25 11.41 21.54 -32.36
CA ARG A 25 12.89 21.45 -32.46
C ARG A 25 13.54 21.86 -31.13
N SER A 26 14.09 20.87 -30.43
CA SER A 26 15.43 21.02 -29.88
C SER A 26 16.05 19.63 -29.75
N GLN A 27 16.95 19.30 -30.68
CA GLN A 27 17.87 18.18 -30.52
C GLN A 27 18.89 18.57 -29.45
N ALA A 28 18.45 18.63 -28.19
CA ALA A 28 19.36 18.64 -27.07
C ALA A 28 20.15 17.33 -27.16
N HIS A 29 21.48 17.45 -27.24
CA HIS A 29 22.41 16.34 -27.11
C HIS A 29 22.02 15.55 -25.85
N ARG A 30 21.31 14.43 -26.03
CA ARG A 30 21.11 13.49 -24.92
C ARG A 30 22.48 12.87 -24.67
N PRO A 31 23.16 13.15 -23.54
CA PRO A 31 24.26 12.28 -23.16
C PRO A 31 23.69 10.86 -23.16
N ARG A 32 24.40 9.91 -23.77
CA ARG A 32 24.00 8.50 -23.64
C ARG A 32 23.81 8.24 -22.15
N ALA A 33 22.59 7.97 -21.73
CA ALA A 33 22.35 7.41 -20.42
C ALA A 33 23.26 6.19 -20.37
N ARG A 34 24.25 6.21 -19.47
CA ARG A 34 24.96 4.99 -19.14
C ARG A 34 23.86 4.04 -18.71
N GLU A 35 23.66 2.96 -19.46
CA GLU A 35 22.83 1.87 -19.00
C GLU A 35 23.39 1.47 -17.64
N ALA A 36 22.68 1.85 -16.59
CA ALA A 36 22.96 1.31 -15.28
C ALA A 36 22.57 -0.15 -15.41
N THR A 37 23.54 -1.00 -15.75
CA THR A 37 23.43 -2.43 -15.54
C THR A 37 23.23 -2.58 -14.05
N THR A 38 21.96 -2.60 -13.61
CA THR A 38 21.61 -3.06 -12.27
C THR A 38 21.91 -4.55 -12.29
N THR A 39 23.18 -4.89 -12.08
CA THR A 39 23.54 -6.20 -11.58
C THR A 39 22.70 -6.35 -10.33
N ARG A 40 21.66 -7.18 -10.42
CA ARG A 40 20.84 -7.56 -9.27
C ARG A 40 21.75 -8.41 -8.40
N GLY A 41 22.64 -7.74 -7.68
CA GLY A 41 23.55 -8.36 -6.75
C GLY A 41 22.67 -9.15 -5.81
N ARG A 42 22.81 -10.47 -5.82
CA ARG A 42 22.29 -11.35 -4.77
C ARG A 42 23.16 -11.13 -3.54
N GLY A 43 23.21 -9.89 -3.06
CA GLY A 43 23.62 -9.61 -1.70
C GLY A 43 22.57 -10.19 -0.76
N PRO A 44 22.90 -10.44 0.52
CA PRO A 44 21.89 -10.69 1.53
C PRO A 44 20.83 -9.60 1.42
N ALA A 45 19.55 -9.99 1.36
CA ALA A 45 18.49 -9.01 1.53
C ALA A 45 18.76 -8.26 2.84
N PRO A 46 18.60 -6.93 2.89
CA PRO A 46 18.75 -6.20 4.13
C PRO A 46 17.90 -6.89 5.20
N SER A 47 18.52 -7.27 6.33
CA SER A 47 17.80 -7.91 7.42
C SER A 47 16.71 -6.95 7.87
N THR A 48 15.45 -7.30 7.63
CA THR A 48 14.34 -6.49 8.12
C THR A 48 14.33 -6.56 9.64
N ALA A 49 14.00 -5.46 10.30
CA ALA A 49 13.74 -5.47 11.73
C ALA A 49 12.70 -6.57 12.07
N PRO A 50 12.61 -7.02 13.34
CA PRO A 50 11.55 -7.92 13.76
C PRO A 50 10.18 -7.40 13.31
N ILE A 51 9.37 -8.25 12.66
CA ILE A 51 8.02 -7.89 12.22
C ILE A 51 7.02 -8.71 13.03
N LEU A 52 6.07 -8.05 13.68
CA LEU A 52 4.90 -8.70 14.23
C LEU A 52 3.76 -8.67 13.21
N VAL A 53 3.29 -9.85 12.78
CA VAL A 53 2.06 -10.00 11.99
C VAL A 53 0.97 -10.50 12.92
N VAL A 54 -0.20 -9.87 12.91
CA VAL A 54 -1.36 -10.32 13.69
C VAL A 54 -2.41 -10.88 12.73
N GLY A 55 -2.91 -12.08 13.01
CA GLY A 55 -3.95 -12.72 12.20
C GLY A 55 -5.11 -13.20 13.06
N THR A 56 -6.33 -12.82 12.68
CA THR A 56 -7.58 -13.25 13.33
C THR A 56 -8.12 -14.50 12.63
N LEU A 57 -8.46 -15.54 13.38
CA LEU A 57 -8.85 -16.85 12.82
C LEU A 57 -10.11 -16.76 11.94
N ARG A 58 -11.06 -15.90 12.27
CA ARG A 58 -12.35 -15.75 11.57
C ARG A 58 -12.53 -14.36 10.94
N ASP A 59 -11.47 -13.82 10.33
CA ASP A 59 -11.51 -12.56 9.57
C ASP A 59 -12.11 -12.76 8.16
N PRO A 60 -13.24 -12.11 7.82
CA PRO A 60 -13.87 -12.23 6.49
C PRO A 60 -13.20 -11.38 5.40
N THR A 61 -12.45 -10.35 5.78
CA THR A 61 -11.88 -9.34 4.86
C THR A 61 -10.42 -9.64 4.53
N THR A 62 -9.66 -10.07 5.53
CA THR A 62 -8.26 -10.48 5.39
C THR A 62 -8.06 -11.86 6.04
N PRO A 63 -8.41 -12.95 5.34
CA PRO A 63 -8.42 -14.29 5.91
C PRO A 63 -7.10 -14.69 6.57
N TYR A 64 -7.16 -15.45 7.67
CA TYR A 64 -6.00 -15.91 8.44
C TYR A 64 -4.85 -16.50 7.59
N SER A 65 -5.19 -17.22 6.51
CA SER A 65 -4.22 -17.79 5.57
C SER A 65 -3.32 -16.73 4.91
N TRP A 66 -3.80 -15.49 4.74
CA TRP A 66 -3.02 -14.37 4.21
C TRP A 66 -2.01 -13.88 5.24
N ALA A 67 -2.35 -13.83 6.52
CA ALA A 67 -1.40 -13.51 7.59
C ALA A 67 -0.29 -14.57 7.70
N GLN A 68 -0.63 -15.85 7.53
CA GLN A 68 0.36 -16.92 7.43
C GLN A 68 1.26 -16.74 6.20
N ALA A 69 0.69 -16.41 5.04
CA ALA A 69 1.45 -16.18 3.81
C ALA A 69 2.39 -14.98 3.95
N LEU A 70 1.93 -13.87 4.51
CA LEU A 70 2.73 -12.68 4.76
C LEU A 70 3.91 -12.98 5.69
N THR A 71 3.67 -13.73 6.77
CA THR A 71 4.73 -14.12 7.70
C THR A 71 5.83 -14.94 7.01
N ARG A 72 5.51 -15.77 6.02
CA ARG A 72 6.50 -16.56 5.26
C ARG A 72 7.37 -15.73 4.33
N LEU A 73 6.96 -14.51 3.97
CA LEU A 73 7.76 -13.64 3.10
C LEU A 73 8.96 -13.03 3.82
N PHE A 74 8.93 -12.97 5.16
CA PHE A 74 9.94 -12.30 5.96
C PHE A 74 10.51 -13.24 7.03
N PRO A 75 11.80 -13.63 6.95
CA PRO A 75 12.43 -14.48 7.96
C PRO A 75 12.42 -13.90 9.38
N SER A 76 12.35 -12.57 9.51
CA SER A 76 12.26 -11.85 10.80
C SER A 76 10.83 -11.68 11.32
N ALA A 77 9.82 -12.21 10.62
CA ALA A 77 8.43 -12.06 11.04
C ALA A 77 7.99 -13.14 12.05
N ARG A 78 7.05 -12.76 12.92
CA ARG A 78 6.35 -13.66 13.82
C ARG A 78 4.85 -13.42 13.71
N LEU A 79 4.11 -14.51 13.55
CA LEU A 79 2.65 -14.51 13.58
C LEU A 79 2.15 -14.62 15.03
N LEU A 80 1.36 -13.64 15.44
CA LEU A 80 0.45 -13.73 16.59
C LEU A 80 -0.93 -14.12 16.07
N ILE A 81 -1.53 -15.14 16.70
CA ILE A 81 -2.84 -15.65 16.33
C ILE A 81 -3.86 -15.11 17.32
N TRP A 82 -4.93 -14.50 16.84
CA TRP A 82 -6.10 -14.20 17.66
C TRP A 82 -7.23 -15.17 17.32
N ASP A 83 -7.65 -15.95 18.32
CA ASP A 83 -8.84 -16.80 18.25
C ASP A 83 -10.11 -15.96 18.44
N GLY A 84 -10.26 -14.93 17.59
CA GLY A 84 -11.40 -14.02 17.58
C GLY A 84 -12.17 -14.01 16.26
N ASP A 85 -13.22 -13.20 16.26
CA ASP A 85 -14.11 -12.96 15.12
C ASP A 85 -14.03 -11.51 14.66
N GLY A 86 -14.13 -11.30 13.34
CA GLY A 86 -14.15 -9.97 12.74
C GLY A 86 -12.84 -9.57 12.06
N HIS A 87 -12.84 -8.34 11.54
CA HIS A 87 -11.71 -7.81 10.79
C HIS A 87 -10.77 -7.01 11.70
N THR A 88 -9.46 -7.28 11.58
CA THR A 88 -8.39 -6.76 12.48
C THR A 88 -8.44 -7.38 13.88
N ALA A 89 -7.54 -6.94 14.77
CA ALA A 89 -7.39 -7.53 16.12
C ALA A 89 -6.91 -6.54 17.17
N TYR A 90 -5.96 -5.67 16.84
CA TYR A 90 -5.43 -4.71 17.81
C TYR A 90 -6.48 -3.64 18.16
N LEU A 91 -6.65 -3.38 19.46
CA LEU A 91 -7.63 -2.46 20.03
C LEU A 91 -9.09 -2.82 19.71
N GLN A 92 -9.36 -4.10 19.42
CA GLN A 92 -10.72 -4.58 19.18
C GLN A 92 -11.37 -5.06 20.49
N PRO A 93 -12.71 -5.03 20.60
CA PRO A 93 -13.38 -5.61 21.75
C PRO A 93 -13.01 -7.10 21.93
N GLY A 94 -12.61 -7.48 23.15
CA GLY A 94 -12.21 -8.86 23.48
C GLY A 94 -10.76 -9.22 23.15
N SER A 95 -9.96 -8.31 22.56
CA SER A 95 -8.58 -8.59 22.13
C SER A 95 -7.51 -8.24 23.17
N ALA A 96 -7.84 -8.16 24.47
CA ALA A 96 -6.90 -7.65 25.49
C ALA A 96 -5.55 -8.38 25.53
N CYS A 97 -5.54 -9.69 25.21
CA CYS A 97 -4.29 -10.46 25.05
C CYS A 97 -3.46 -9.97 23.85
N VAL A 98 -4.12 -9.70 22.71
CA VAL A 98 -3.48 -9.16 21.51
C VAL A 98 -2.89 -7.80 21.81
N ASP A 99 -3.64 -6.93 22.47
CA ASP A 99 -3.21 -5.57 22.81
C ASP A 99 -1.93 -5.59 23.64
N ALA A 100 -1.89 -6.42 24.69
CA ALA A 100 -0.69 -6.55 25.53
C ALA A 100 0.54 -7.07 24.76
N VAL A 101 0.35 -7.94 23.76
CA VAL A 101 1.46 -8.43 22.92
C VAL A 101 1.91 -7.35 21.94
N VAL A 102 0.98 -6.67 21.30
CA VAL A 102 1.28 -5.59 20.34
C VAL A 102 1.96 -4.43 21.05
N ASP A 103 1.50 -4.02 22.24
CA ASP A 103 2.13 -2.98 23.04
C ASP A 103 3.57 -3.33 23.40
N ARG A 104 3.82 -4.57 23.86
CA ARG A 104 5.19 -5.04 24.16
C ARG A 104 6.09 -4.98 22.94
N TYR A 105 5.57 -5.35 21.77
CA TYR A 105 6.30 -5.27 20.53
C TYR A 105 6.59 -3.83 20.10
N LEU A 106 5.60 -2.94 20.17
CA LEU A 106 5.77 -1.53 19.79
C LEU A 106 6.71 -0.77 20.73
N LEU A 107 6.65 -1.05 22.03
CA LEU A 107 7.45 -0.37 23.04
C LEU A 107 8.86 -0.96 23.21
N GLY A 108 9.02 -2.27 23.00
CA GLY A 108 10.26 -2.99 23.29
C GLY A 108 10.88 -3.75 22.12
N GLY A 109 10.22 -3.83 20.97
CA GLY A 109 10.66 -4.60 19.79
C GLY A 109 10.62 -6.11 19.96
N GLY A 110 10.12 -6.61 21.10
CA GLY A 110 10.08 -8.03 21.43
C GLY A 110 8.96 -8.77 20.71
N LEU A 111 9.29 -9.89 20.06
CA LEU A 111 8.30 -10.78 19.43
C LEU A 111 7.80 -11.85 20.42
N PRO A 112 6.54 -12.30 20.30
CA PRO A 112 6.02 -13.38 21.13
C PRO A 112 6.63 -14.74 20.74
N PRO A 113 6.54 -15.77 21.61
CA PRO A 113 6.89 -17.15 21.27
C PRO A 113 6.22 -17.65 19.98
N ALA A 114 6.82 -18.63 19.33
CA ALA A 114 6.31 -19.14 18.06
C ALA A 114 4.98 -19.87 18.29
N GLY A 115 3.97 -19.59 17.47
CA GLY A 115 2.64 -20.19 17.64
C GLY A 115 1.85 -19.63 18.82
N THR A 116 2.18 -18.42 19.32
CA THR A 116 1.37 -17.77 20.35
C THR A 116 -0.05 -17.54 19.85
N VAL A 117 -1.03 -18.00 20.64
CA VAL A 117 -2.46 -17.79 20.41
C VAL A 117 -3.02 -16.98 21.57
N CYS A 118 -3.75 -15.92 21.24
CA CYS A 118 -4.59 -15.18 22.17
C CYS A 118 -6.04 -15.64 22.03
N PRO A 119 -6.76 -15.86 23.15
CA PRO A 119 -8.20 -16.11 23.12
C PRO A 119 -9.00 -14.85 22.76
#